data_AF-A0A4R1LW34-F1
#
_entry.id   AF-A0A4R1LW34-F1
#
_cell.length_a   1.000
_cell.length_b   1.000
_cell.length_c   1.000
_cell.angle_alpha   90.00
_cell.angle_beta   90.00
_cell.angle_gamma   90.00
#
_symmetry.space_group_name_H-M   'P 1'
#
loop_
_entity.id
_entity.type
_entity.pdbx_description
1 polymer ?
#
loop_
_entity_poly.entity_id
_entity_poly.type
_entity_poly.pdbx_seq_one_letter_code
_entity_poly.pdbx_strand_id
1 'polypeptide(L)' 'MKDDSNFRISVTLNRIDQTTHLKVHHKDETFEIELDGKIVAILNNGDNSWSSVDGDLDQLTVNLIGDAIEQFYKEQGW' A
#
# COMPACT_ATOMS: atom_id res chain seq x y z
N MET A 1 8.74 -10.81 6.25
CA MET A 1 8.55 -9.37 6.48
C MET A 1 8.95 -9.08 7.93
N LYS A 2 9.34 -7.86 8.32
CA LYS A 2 9.26 -7.50 9.74
C LYS A 2 7.81 -7.13 9.99
N ASP A 3 7.09 -7.92 10.79
CA ASP A 3 5.62 -7.85 10.92
C ASP A 3 5.09 -6.60 11.64
N ASP A 4 5.96 -5.62 11.90
CA ASP A 4 5.64 -4.29 12.41
C ASP A 4 6.72 -3.32 11.91
N SER A 5 6.39 -2.47 10.95
CA SER A 5 7.33 -1.50 10.40
C SER A 5 6.65 -0.26 9.80
N ASN A 6 7.38 0.85 9.77
CA ASN A 6 6.95 2.10 9.15
C ASN A 6 7.89 2.46 8.01
N PHE A 7 7.35 2.76 6.84
CA PHE A 7 8.12 3.17 5.66
C PHE A 7 7.33 4.12 4.77
N ARG A 8 7.96 4.54 3.67
CA ARG A 8 7.32 5.37 2.64
C ARG A 8 7.45 4.71 1.28
N ILE A 9 6.37 4.76 0.51
CA ILE A 9 6.34 4.32 -0.88
C ILE A 9 6.14 5.52 -1.80
N SER A 10 6.58 5.39 -3.05
CA SER A 10 6.23 6.31 -4.13
C SER A 10 5.17 5.65 -5.00
N VAL A 11 4.02 6.29 -5.20
CA VAL A 11 2.93 5.75 -6.01
C VAL A 11 2.34 6.83 -6.90
N THR A 12 2.08 6.49 -8.16
CA THR A 12 1.34 7.35 -9.08
C THR A 12 -0.11 6.92 -9.07
N LEU A 13 -1.00 7.76 -8.54
CA LEU A 13 -2.44 7.47 -8.45
C LEU A 13 -3.16 8.04 -9.69
N ASN A 14 -3.92 7.20 -10.38
CA ASN A 14 -4.60 7.54 -11.65
C ASN A 14 -5.58 8.72 -11.58
N ARG A 15 -6.05 9.12 -10.38
CA ARG A 15 -6.92 10.29 -10.25
C ARG A 15 -6.19 11.62 -10.41
N ILE A 16 -4.86 11.63 -10.25
CA ILE A 16 -4.07 12.86 -10.18
C ILE A 16 -2.84 12.87 -11.10
N ASP A 17 -2.51 11.77 -11.80
CA ASP A 17 -1.29 11.60 -12.63
C ASP A 17 -0.01 12.13 -11.94
N GLN A 18 -0.03 12.11 -10.62
CA GLN A 18 1.00 12.69 -9.77
C GLN A 18 1.55 11.58 -8.89
N THR A 19 2.87 11.44 -8.91
CA THR A 19 3.58 10.63 -7.94
C THR A 19 3.48 11.29 -6.57
N THR A 20 2.95 10.56 -5.59
CA THR A 20 2.87 10.96 -4.20
C THR A 20 3.67 10.00 -3.32
N HIS A 21 4.05 10.46 -2.13
CA HIS A 21 4.78 9.67 -1.15
C HIS A 21 3.89 9.33 0.04
N LEU A 22 3.39 8.11 0.08
CA LEU A 22 2.49 7.65 1.14
C LEU A 22 3.29 7.07 2.30
N LYS A 23 2.87 7.37 3.53
CA LYS A 23 3.37 6.67 4.72
C LYS A 23 2.61 5.36 4.85
N VAL A 24 3.33 4.29 5.13
CA VAL A 24 2.79 2.95 5.31
C VAL A 24 3.22 2.44 6.66
N HIS A 25 2.26 1.98 7.44
CA HIS A 25 2.47 1.17 8.62
C HIS A 25 2.07 -0.26 8.27
N HIS A 26 3.05 -1.15 8.25
CA HIS A 26 2.87 -2.56 7.91
C HIS A 26 2.76 -3.37 9.20
N LYS A 27 1.67 -4.13 9.32
CA LYS A 27 1.38 -5.03 10.44
C LYS A 27 0.77 -6.34 9.94
N ASP A 28 1.46 -7.46 10.16
CA ASP A 28 1.05 -8.79 9.68
C ASP A 28 0.81 -8.81 8.14
N GLU A 29 -0.35 -9.19 7.64
CA GLU A 29 -0.68 -9.07 6.21
C GLU A 29 -1.30 -7.71 5.82
N THR A 30 -1.51 -6.82 6.80
CA THR A 30 -2.22 -5.55 6.63
C THR A 30 -1.27 -4.36 6.52
N PHE A 31 -1.65 -3.39 5.70
CA PHE A 31 -0.92 -2.16 5.48
C PHE A 31 -1.85 -0.97 5.67
N GLU A 32 -1.58 -0.17 6.69
CA GLU A 32 -2.29 1.08 6.97
C GLU A 32 -1.58 2.23 6.25
N ILE A 33 -2.33 3.02 5.50
CA ILE A 33 -1.83 4.10 4.65
C ILE A 33 -2.51 5.41 5.00
N GLU A 34 -1.72 6.47 5.16
CA GLU A 34 -2.22 7.84 5.25
C GLU A 34 -2.47 8.39 3.83
N LEU A 35 -3.74 8.46 3.41
CA LEU A 35 -4.17 8.96 2.10
C LEU A 35 -5.20 10.09 2.29
N ASP A 36 -4.94 11.27 1.71
CA ASP A 36 -5.81 12.45 1.81
C ASP A 36 -6.23 12.81 3.25
N GLY A 37 -5.33 12.60 4.21
CA GLY A 37 -5.58 12.88 5.64
C GLY A 37 -6.44 11.83 6.36
N LYS A 38 -6.73 10.69 5.71
CA LYS A 38 -7.43 9.54 6.29
C LYS A 38 -6.48 8.35 6.37
N ILE A 39 -6.73 7.48 7.34
CA ILE A 39 -6.10 6.17 7.40
C ILE A 39 -7.00 5.20 6.66
N VAL A 40 -6.44 4.51 5.67
CA VAL A 40 -7.08 3.41 4.92
C VAL A 40 -6.21 2.17 5.07
N ALA A 41 -6.83 0.99 5.04
CA ALA A 41 -6.09 -0.27 5.15
C ALA A 41 -6.28 -1.15 3.90
N ILE A 42 -5.19 -1.77 3.45
CA ILE A 42 -5.19 -2.83 2.44
C ILE A 42 -4.55 -4.10 2.98
N LEU A 43 -4.94 -5.24 2.42
CA LEU A 43 -4.52 -6.58 2.81
C LEU A 43 -3.79 -7.26 1.65
N ASN A 44 -2.66 -7.89 1.92
CA ASN A 44 -2.02 -8.83 0.98
C ASN A 44 -2.67 -10.22 1.16
N ASN A 45 -3.31 -10.76 0.13
CA ASN A 45 -4.05 -12.01 0.22
C ASN A 45 -3.17 -13.27 0.12
N GLY A 46 -1.86 -13.12 -0.10
CA GLY A 46 -0.91 -14.24 -0.22
C GLY A 46 -0.94 -14.97 -1.56
N ASP A 47 -1.74 -14.50 -2.53
CA ASP A 47 -1.89 -15.05 -3.88
C ASP A 47 -1.59 -14.01 -4.99
N ASN A 48 -0.76 -13.01 -4.66
CA ASN A 48 -0.46 -11.83 -5.49
C ASN A 48 -1.69 -10.94 -5.78
N SER A 49 -2.72 -11.00 -4.95
CA SER A 49 -3.82 -10.05 -4.98
C SER A 49 -3.90 -9.22 -3.70
N TRP A 50 -4.49 -8.04 -3.83
CA TRP A 50 -4.63 -7.05 -2.77
C TRP A 50 -6.10 -6.69 -2.58
N SER A 51 -6.52 -6.53 -1.33
CA SER A 51 -7.91 -6.16 -0.98
C SER A 51 -7.94 -4.87 -0.17
N SER A 52 -8.98 -4.03 -0.34
CA SER A 52 -9.30 -3.00 0.66
C SER A 52 -9.97 -3.67 1.85
N VAL A 53 -9.56 -3.30 3.08
CA VAL A 53 -10.16 -3.87 4.30
C VAL A 53 -11.57 -3.33 4.52
N ASP A 54 -11.75 -2.01 4.41
CA ASP A 54 -13.04 -1.34 4.67
C ASP A 54 -13.87 -1.08 3.40
N GLY A 55 -13.32 -1.38 2.21
CA GLY A 55 -13.99 -1.14 0.92
C GLY A 55 -13.99 0.33 0.47
N ASP A 56 -13.22 1.19 1.14
CA ASP A 56 -13.16 2.63 0.88
C ASP A 56 -12.36 3.01 -0.38
N LEU A 57 -11.58 2.07 -0.92
CA LEU A 57 -10.73 2.27 -2.09
C LEU A 57 -11.24 1.47 -3.29
N ASP A 58 -11.16 2.07 -4.47
CA ASP A 58 -11.34 1.32 -5.72
C ASP A 58 -10.19 0.33 -5.94
N GLN A 59 -10.47 -0.80 -6.60
CA GLN A 59 -9.50 -1.89 -6.79
C GLN A 59 -8.24 -1.45 -7.53
N LEU A 60 -8.34 -0.48 -8.44
CA LEU A 60 -7.18 0.05 -9.17
C LEU A 60 -6.23 0.77 -8.21
N THR A 61 -6.77 1.61 -7.32
CA THR A 61 -6.00 2.28 -6.27
C THR A 61 -5.35 1.27 -5.32
N VAL A 62 -6.09 0.24 -4.90
CA VAL A 62 -5.56 -0.85 -4.07
C VAL A 62 -4.37 -1.52 -4.75
N ASN A 63 -4.51 -1.90 -6.03
CA ASN A 63 -3.44 -2.55 -6.79
C ASN A 63 -2.21 -1.65 -6.95
N LEU A 64 -2.39 -0.37 -7.27
CA LEU A 64 -1.27 0.58 -7.41
C LEU A 64 -0.47 0.73 -6.10
N ILE A 65 -1.15 0.78 -4.96
CA ILE A 65 -0.50 0.84 -3.65
C ILE A 65 0.20 -0.50 -3.34
N GLY A 66 -0.46 -1.62 -3.59
CA GLY A 66 0.11 -2.96 -3.41
C GLY A 66 1.39 -3.17 -4.23
N ASP A 67 1.37 -2.81 -5.51
CA ASP A 67 2.53 -2.88 -6.40
C ASP A 67 3.70 -2.02 -5.88
N ALA A 68 3.41 -0.82 -5.38
CA ALA A 68 4.42 0.08 -4.82
C ALA A 68 5.03 -0.45 -3.52
N ILE A 69 4.24 -1.15 -2.69
CA ILE A 69 4.73 -1.85 -1.49
C ILE A 69 5.64 -3.02 -1.87
N GLU A 70 5.23 -3.84 -2.84
CA GLU A 70 6.08 -4.93 -3.33
C GLU A 70 7.39 -4.41 -3.90
N GLN A 71 7.34 -3.32 -4.68
CA GLN A 71 8.53 -2.68 -5.22
C GLN A 71 9.46 -2.22 -4.10
N PHE A 72 8.93 -1.56 -3.06
CA PHE A 72 9.71 -1.16 -1.89
C PHE A 72 10.45 -2.35 -1.27
N TYR A 73 9.78 -3.47 -1.01
CA TYR A 73 10.44 -4.66 -0.45
C TYR A 73 11.48 -5.27 -1.38
N LYS A 74 11.19 -5.36 -2.69
CA LYS A 74 12.14 -5.83 -3.71
C LYS A 74 13.42 -4.98 -3.72
N GLU A 75 13.29 -3.65 -3.59
CA GLU A 75 14.43 -2.73 -3.49
C GLU A 75 15.24 -2.89 -2.19
N GLN A 76 14.61 -3.37 -1.12
CA GLN A 76 15.29 -3.73 0.14
C GLN A 76 15.92 -5.14 0.12
N GLY A 77 15.79 -5.89 -0.98
CA GLY A 77 16.33 -7.25 -1.13
C GLY A 77 15.51 -8.34 -0.44
N TRP A 78 14.20 -8.12 -0.28
CA TRP A 78 13.24 -9.14 0.18
C TRP A 78 12.60 -9.90 -0.98
#